data_AF-A0A8B9STL0-F1
#
_entry.id   AF-A0A8B9STL0-F1
#
_cell.length_a   1.000
_cell.length_b   1.000
_cell.length_c   1.000
_cell.angle_alpha   90.00
_cell.angle_beta   90.00
_cell.angle_gamma   90.00
#
_symmetry.space_group_name_H-M   'P 1'
#
loop_
_entity.id
_entity.type
_entity.pdbx_description
1 polymer ?
#
loop_
_entity_poly.entity_id
_entity_poly.type
_entity_poly.pdbx_seq_one_letter_code
_entity_poly.pdbx_strand_id
1 'polypeptide(L)'
;MGDKPIWEQIGSSFIQHYYQLFDADRTQLGAIYSLPFQKIQHSITAQDHQPTPDSCILSMVVGQLKADEDPIMGFHQIFLLKNINDAWVCTNDMFRLALHNFG
;
A
#
# COMPACT_ATOMS: atom_id res chain seq x y z
N MET A 1 24.05 -12.59 -6.91
CA MET A 1 23.22 -11.78 -6.00
C MET A 1 22.34 -12.78 -5.27
N GLY A 2 22.30 -12.75 -3.93
CA GLY A 2 21.48 -13.68 -3.16
C GLY A 2 19.98 -13.40 -3.40
N ASP A 3 19.15 -14.40 -3.09
CA ASP A 3 17.70 -14.23 -3.14
C ASP A 3 17.26 -13.11 -2.18
N LYS A 4 16.20 -12.39 -2.57
CA LYS A 4 15.61 -11.36 -1.71
C LYS A 4 15.20 -11.95 -0.37
N PRO A 5 15.34 -11.22 0.76
CA PRO A 5 14.86 -11.69 2.04
C PRO A 5 13.36 -12.01 2.02
N ILE A 6 12.93 -12.98 2.83
CA ILE A 6 11.54 -13.47 2.85
C ILE A 6 10.50 -12.36 3.13
N TRP A 7 10.83 -11.42 4.02
CA TRP A 7 9.95 -10.29 4.34
C TRP A 7 9.77 -9.31 3.17
N GLU A 8 10.82 -9.14 2.35
CA GLU A 8 10.75 -8.31 1.14
C GLU A 8 9.86 -8.99 0.10
N GLN A 9 9.99 -10.31 -0.08
CA GLN A 9 9.14 -11.07 -1.01
C GLN A 9 7.66 -10.98 -0.63
N ILE A 10 7.33 -11.20 0.66
CA ILE A 10 5.95 -11.13 1.16
C ILE A 10 5.42 -9.69 1.09
N GLY A 11 6.19 -8.72 1.57
CA GLY A 11 5.82 -7.32 1.56
C GLY A 11 5.54 -6.81 0.14
N SER A 12 6.45 -7.06 -0.80
CA SER A 12 6.27 -6.65 -2.20
C SER A 12 5.07 -7.36 -2.87
N SER A 13 4.83 -8.64 -2.55
CA SER A 13 3.67 -9.37 -3.08
C SER A 13 2.35 -8.78 -2.55
N PHE A 14 2.29 -8.44 -1.27
CA PHE A 14 1.14 -7.77 -0.67
C PHE A 14 0.90 -6.39 -1.31
N ILE A 15 1.95 -5.58 -1.46
CA ILE A 15 1.85 -4.26 -2.10
C ILE A 15 1.30 -4.36 -3.52
N GLN A 16 1.86 -5.27 -4.32
CA GLN A 16 1.37 -5.52 -5.67
C GLN A 16 -0.12 -5.90 -5.67
N HIS A 17 -0.51 -6.85 -4.83
CA HIS A 17 -1.90 -7.30 -4.74
C HIS A 17 -2.85 -6.20 -4.30
N TYR A 18 -2.48 -5.43 -3.27
CA TYR A 18 -3.28 -4.34 -2.72
C TYR A 18 -3.59 -3.28 -3.79
N TYR A 19 -2.58 -2.74 -4.47
CA TYR A 19 -2.80 -1.68 -5.46
C TYR A 19 -3.46 -2.20 -6.74
N GLN A 20 -3.20 -3.45 -7.14
CA GLN A 20 -3.94 -4.08 -8.25
C GLN A 20 -5.43 -4.16 -7.94
N LEU A 21 -5.81 -4.60 -6.73
CA LEU A 21 -7.20 -4.62 -6.31
C LEU A 21 -7.78 -3.21 -6.18
N PHE A 22 -7.02 -2.25 -5.62
CA PHE A 22 -7.48 -0.88 -5.41
C PHE A 22 -7.81 -0.18 -6.74
N ASP A 23 -6.95 -0.35 -7.74
CA ASP A 23 -7.10 0.28 -9.05
C ASP A 23 -8.18 -0.39 -9.91
N ALA A 24 -8.41 -1.70 -9.74
CA ALA A 24 -9.35 -2.47 -10.55
C ALA A 24 -10.76 -2.56 -9.95
N ASP A 25 -10.88 -2.99 -8.68
CA ASP A 25 -12.15 -3.21 -7.99
C ASP A 25 -11.99 -3.04 -6.48
N ARG A 26 -11.99 -1.78 -6.06
CA ARG A 26 -11.87 -1.39 -4.65
C ARG A 26 -12.94 -1.99 -3.72
N THR A 27 -14.06 -2.48 -4.24
CA THR A 27 -15.12 -3.06 -3.39
C THR A 27 -14.66 -4.34 -2.68
N GLN A 28 -13.63 -5.01 -3.22
CA GLN A 28 -13.05 -6.23 -2.67
C GLN A 28 -12.05 -5.96 -1.51
N LEU A 29 -11.62 -4.72 -1.30
CA LEU A 29 -10.70 -4.35 -0.20
C LEU A 29 -11.40 -4.11 1.15
N GLY A 30 -12.72 -4.32 1.21
CA GLY A 30 -13.56 -4.04 2.36
C GLY A 30 -14.46 -2.84 2.09
N ALA A 31 -15.76 -2.99 2.32
CA ALA A 31 -16.84 -2.06 1.94
C ALA A 31 -16.83 -0.70 2.67
N ILE A 32 -15.71 -0.26 3.24
CA ILE A 32 -15.64 0.83 4.22
C ILE A 32 -15.31 2.20 3.58
N TYR A 33 -14.81 2.23 2.34
CA TYR A 33 -14.33 3.47 1.72
C TYR A 33 -15.22 3.93 0.55
N SER A 34 -16.26 4.71 0.85
CA SER A 34 -16.99 5.49 -0.17
C SER A 34 -16.15 6.71 -0.59
N LEU A 35 -15.12 6.49 -1.39
CA LEU A 35 -14.25 7.55 -1.90
C LEU A 35 -14.86 8.22 -3.14
N PRO A 36 -14.78 9.56 -3.26
CA PRO A 36 -15.50 10.32 -4.28
C PRO A 36 -14.77 10.38 -5.64
N PHE A 37 -14.22 9.26 -6.11
CA PHE A 37 -13.62 9.11 -7.45
C PHE A 37 -14.14 7.84 -8.13
N GLN A 38 -14.14 7.82 -9.46
CA GLN A 38 -14.57 6.66 -10.27
C GLN A 38 -13.41 5.75 -10.64
N LYS A 39 -12.27 6.34 -11.00
CA LYS A 39 -11.03 5.65 -11.37
C LYS A 39 -9.88 6.18 -10.55
N ILE A 40 -8.96 5.31 -10.22
CA ILE A 40 -7.71 5.67 -9.60
C ILE A 40 -6.61 4.78 -10.18
N GLN A 41 -5.40 5.33 -10.27
CA GLN A 41 -4.22 4.59 -10.65
C GLN A 41 -3.08 4.95 -9.71
N HIS A 42 -2.42 3.93 -9.15
CA HIS A 42 -1.22 4.11 -8.35
C HIS A 42 0.04 3.76 -9.14
N SER A 43 1.12 4.49 -8.89
CA SER A 43 2.46 4.22 -9.39
C SER A 43 3.44 4.25 -8.22
N ILE A 44 4.07 3.11 -7.96
CA ILE A 44 4.97 2.93 -6.81
C ILE A 44 6.36 3.44 -7.20
N THR A 45 6.83 4.48 -6.50
CA THR A 45 8.18 5.02 -6.68
C THR A 45 9.19 4.23 -5.87
N ALA A 46 8.86 3.93 -4.61
CA ALA A 46 9.69 3.16 -3.72
C ALA A 46 8.83 2.36 -2.73
N GLN A 47 9.34 1.21 -2.32
CA GLN A 47 8.78 0.41 -1.24
C GLN A 47 9.91 -0.18 -0.41
N ASP A 48 9.78 -0.09 0.91
CA ASP A 48 10.74 -0.59 1.88
C ASP A 48 10.04 -1.55 2.83
N HIS A 49 10.70 -2.67 3.15
CA HIS A 49 10.12 -3.73 3.98
C HIS A 49 11.08 -4.13 5.09
N GLN A 50 10.57 -4.24 6.31
CA GLN A 50 11.35 -4.70 7.47
C GLN A 50 10.57 -5.71 8.30
N PRO A 51 11.23 -6.76 8.81
CA PRO A 51 10.64 -7.61 9.84
C PRO A 51 10.60 -6.86 11.18
N THR A 52 9.56 -7.08 11.96
CA THR A 52 9.48 -6.59 13.35
C THR A 52 9.87 -7.69 14.34
N PRO A 53 10.25 -7.35 15.59
CA PRO A 53 10.51 -8.35 16.63
C PRO A 53 9.33 -9.30 16.88
N ASP A 54 8.09 -8.84 16.68
CA ASP A 54 6.86 -9.61 16.90
C ASP A 54 6.44 -10.44 15.68
N SER A 55 7.36 -10.74 14.77
CA SER A 55 7.11 -11.50 13.53
C SER A 55 6.07 -10.86 12.59
N CYS A 56 5.95 -9.53 12.63
CA CYS A 56 5.20 -8.78 11.63
C CYS A 56 6.14 -8.30 10.50
N ILE A 57 5.56 -7.79 9.42
CA ILE A 57 6.28 -7.09 8.36
C ILE A 57 5.75 -5.65 8.29
N LEU A 58 6.63 -4.68 8.52
CA LEU A 58 6.36 -3.28 8.27
C LEU A 58 6.72 -2.96 6.82
N SER A 59 5.77 -2.40 6.06
CA SER A 59 5.98 -1.95 4.69
C SER A 59 5.70 -0.46 4.58
N MET A 60 6.65 0.32 4.08
CA MET A 60 6.46 1.73 3.73
C MET A 60 6.46 1.87 2.22
N VAL A 61 5.52 2.65 1.70
CA VAL A 61 5.35 2.93 0.28
C VAL A 61 5.39 4.43 0.06
N VAL A 62 6.16 4.84 -0.95
CA VAL A 62 6.11 6.20 -1.51
C VAL A 62 5.77 6.07 -2.99
N GLY A 63 4.80 6.85 -3.43
CA GLY A 63 4.35 6.77 -4.81
C GLY A 63 3.61 8.01 -5.27
N GLN A 64 3.03 7.88 -6.45
CA GLN A 64 2.13 8.84 -7.04
C GLN A 64 0.80 8.17 -7.36
N LEU A 65 -0.27 8.94 -7.31
CA LEU A 65 -1.58 8.50 -7.74
C LEU A 65 -2.26 9.55 -8.60
N LYS A 66 -3.18 9.08 -9.46
CA LYS A 66 -4.10 9.92 -10.23
C LYS A 66 -5.51 9.40 -10.00
N ALA A 67 -6.37 10.25 -9.45
CA ALA A 67 -7.80 9.99 -9.34
C ALA A 67 -8.52 10.72 -10.47
N ASP A 68 -9.31 10.01 -11.27
CA ASP A 68 -10.05 10.55 -12.42
C ASP A 68 -9.18 11.50 -13.28
N GLU A 69 -9.64 12.71 -13.53
CA GLU A 69 -8.91 13.75 -14.28
C GLU A 69 -8.12 14.71 -13.39
N ASP A 70 -8.09 14.48 -12.07
CA ASP A 70 -7.37 15.33 -11.12
C ASP A 70 -5.84 15.31 -11.37
N PRO A 71 -5.11 16.33 -10.90
CA PRO A 71 -3.66 16.34 -10.96
C PRO A 71 -3.04 15.12 -10.26
N ILE A 72 -1.87 14.70 -10.75
CA ILE A 72 -1.08 13.65 -10.10
C ILE A 72 -0.64 14.16 -8.72
N MET A 73 -0.87 13.36 -7.69
CA MET A 73 -0.46 13.67 -6.32
C MET A 73 0.53 12.62 -5.82
N GLY A 74 1.52 13.06 -5.06
CA GLY A 74 2.34 12.14 -4.27
C GLY A 74 1.55 11.57 -3.11
N PHE A 75 1.92 10.38 -2.65
CA PHE A 75 1.35 9.78 -1.44
C PHE A 75 2.40 8.98 -0.67
N HIS A 76 2.13 8.78 0.60
CA HIS A 76 2.83 7.88 1.49
C HIS A 76 1.83 6.90 2.10
N GLN A 77 2.17 5.62 2.15
CA GLN A 77 1.34 4.61 2.80
C GLN A 77 2.18 3.64 3.60
N ILE A 78 1.70 3.25 4.79
CA ILE A 78 2.37 2.31 5.67
C ILE A 78 1.40 1.17 5.98
N PHE A 79 1.91 -0.06 5.87
CA PHE A 79 1.19 -1.28 6.23
C PHE A 79 1.94 -2.06 7.30
N LEU A 80 1.21 -2.60 8.26
CA LEU A 80 1.71 -3.65 9.15
C LEU A 80 1.02 -4.96 8.81
N LEU A 81 1.81 -5.95 8.38
CA LEU A 81 1.33 -7.28 8.04
C LEU A 81 1.62 -8.24 9.18
N LYS A 82 0.65 -9.06 9.56
CA LYS A 82 0.79 -10.11 10.55
C LYS A 82 0.34 -11.43 9.97
N ASN A 83 1.10 -12.50 10.24
CA ASN A 83 0.66 -13.84 9.92
C ASN A 83 -0.32 -14.34 11.00
N ILE A 84 -1.54 -14.70 10.59
CA ILE A 84 -2.59 -15.25 11.45
C ILE A 84 -3.16 -16.47 10.74
N ASN A 85 -3.08 -17.65 11.38
CA ASN A 85 -3.55 -18.92 10.82
C ASN A 85 -2.99 -19.18 9.40
N ASP A 86 -1.66 -19.05 9.25
CA ASP A 86 -0.90 -19.23 8.00
C ASP A 86 -1.24 -18.24 6.87
N ALA A 87 -2.03 -17.21 7.14
CA ALA A 87 -2.35 -16.15 6.19
C ALA A 87 -1.75 -14.80 6.62
N TRP A 88 -1.10 -14.10 5.69
CA TRP A 88 -0.66 -12.73 5.92
C TRP A 88 -1.84 -11.76 5.76
N VAL A 89 -2.13 -11.01 6.82
CA VAL A 89 -3.20 -10.02 6.84
C VAL A 89 -2.66 -8.64 7.21
N CYS A 90 -3.26 -7.60 6.66
CA CYS A 90 -2.98 -6.23 7.07
C CYS A 90 -3.72 -5.92 8.38
N THR A 91 -2.98 -5.57 9.44
CA THR A 91 -3.56 -5.19 10.73
C THR A 91 -3.61 -3.68 10.93
N ASN A 92 -2.76 -2.93 10.23
CA ASN A 92 -2.69 -1.48 10.30
C ASN A 92 -2.39 -0.92 8.91
N ASP A 93 -3.17 0.08 8.50
CA ASP A 93 -3.01 0.81 7.24
C ASP A 93 -3.07 2.31 7.57
N MET A 94 -2.03 3.05 7.17
CA MET A 94 -1.99 4.50 7.28
C MET A 94 -1.66 5.10 5.92
N PHE A 95 -2.58 5.89 5.38
CA PHE A 95 -2.43 6.59 4.11
C PHE A 95 -2.37 8.11 4.30
N ARG A 96 -1.50 8.78 3.55
CA ARG A 96 -1.41 10.24 3.53
C ARG A 96 -1.04 10.75 2.14
N LEU A 97 -1.85 11.67 1.60
CA LEU A 97 -1.47 12.45 0.43
C LEU A 97 -0.32 13.41 0.78
N ALA A 98 0.63 13.55 -0.14
CA ALA A 98 1.71 14.52 -0.06
C ALA A 98 1.17 15.92 -0.38
N LEU A 99 0.45 16.50 0.58
CA LEU A 99 -0.05 17.87 0.51
C LEU A 99 1.04 18.82 0.99
N HIS A 100 1.34 19.83 0.18
CA HIS A 100 2.17 20.95 0.58
C HIS A 100 1.25 22.12 0.93
N ASN A 101 1.36 22.62 2.16
CA ASN A 101 0.79 23.92 2.51
C ASN A 101 1.68 24.98 1.87
N PHE A 102 1.35 25.45 0.67
CA PHE A 102 1.92 26.69 0.16
C PHE A 102 1.13 27.83 0.78
N GLY A 103 1.76 28.53 1.74
CA GLY A 103 1.32 29.81 2.28
C GLY A 103 2.16 30.95 1.74
#